data_AF-A0AAV4VKM6-F1
#
_entry.id   AF-A0AAV4VKM6-F1
#
_cell.length_a   1.000
_cell.length_b   1.000
_cell.length_c   1.000
_cell.angle_alpha   90.00
_cell.angle_beta   90.00
_cell.angle_gamma   90.00
#
_symmetry.space_group_name_H-M   'P 1'
#
loop_
_entity.id
_entity.type
_entity.pdbx_description
1 polymer ?
#
loop_
_entity_poly.entity_id
_entity_poly.type
_entity_poly.pdbx_seq_one_letter_code
_entity_poly.pdbx_strand_id
1 'polypeptide(L)'
;MDQVVRSNCTVRCGIFFSNFRNHKKIFFVGDPKCCITSLISSFYLSNTCTLEAFHDFGHWQLYACHIIRNSVKSHFILYDVKCPNLADSCEGCWHKADVFVFCYSLDDVARTTKFLTKWKHELQDCISKKPLVWLGISEKPVDKLKCVNGYAMARKKSPEFLYKFRNLYNVSLITELSILSERDVRDLFHMITDLST
;
A
#
# COMPACT_ATOMS: atom_id res chain seq x y z
N MET A 1 -7.34 20.75 21.74
CA MET A 1 -6.11 20.69 20.93
C MET A 1 -6.31 19.91 19.62
N ASP A 2 -7.26 18.96 19.55
CA ASP A 2 -7.46 18.07 18.38
C ASP A 2 -8.05 18.73 17.13
N GLN A 3 -8.84 19.80 17.25
CA GLN A 3 -9.44 20.46 16.07
C GLN A 3 -8.41 21.21 15.20
N VAL A 4 -7.35 21.75 15.79
CA VAL A 4 -6.31 22.51 15.06
C VAL A 4 -5.38 21.59 14.28
N VAL A 5 -5.14 20.37 14.78
CA VAL A 5 -4.36 19.35 14.08
C VAL A 5 -5.14 18.81 12.88
N ARG A 6 -6.43 18.54 13.05
CA ARG A 6 -7.32 18.09 11.97
C ARG A 6 -7.46 19.13 10.86
N SER A 7 -7.67 20.41 11.18
CA SER A 7 -7.78 21.47 10.17
C SER A 7 -6.49 21.66 9.36
N ASN A 8 -5.32 21.56 10.00
CA ASN A 8 -4.04 21.65 9.30
C ASN A 8 -3.77 20.44 8.38
N CYS A 9 -4.20 19.24 8.77
CA CYS A 9 -4.04 18.04 7.95
C CYS A 9 -4.90 18.11 6.68
N THR A 10 -6.18 18.51 6.80
CA THR A 10 -7.09 18.64 5.66
C THR A 10 -6.66 19.74 4.68
N VAL A 11 -6.18 20.88 5.18
CA VAL A 11 -5.69 21.99 4.33
C VAL A 11 -4.39 21.61 3.61
N ARG A 12 -3.44 20.97 4.29
CA ARG A 12 -2.19 20.47 3.66
C ARG A 12 -2.46 19.37 2.64
N CYS A 13 -3.37 18.43 2.95
CA CYS A 13 -3.92 17.49 1.98
C CYS A 13 -4.45 18.24 0.75
N GLY A 14 -5.35 19.21 0.96
CA GLY A 14 -6.03 19.94 -0.12
C GLY A 14 -5.08 20.61 -1.11
N ILE A 15 -4.08 21.34 -0.60
CA ILE A 15 -3.08 22.06 -1.42
C ILE A 15 -2.17 21.06 -2.14
N PHE A 16 -1.78 19.97 -1.48
CA PHE A 16 -0.97 18.94 -2.13
C PHE A 16 -1.76 18.24 -3.25
N PHE A 17 -3.02 17.88 -3.00
CA PHE A 17 -3.89 17.28 -4.00
C PHE A 17 -4.14 18.18 -5.21
N SER A 18 -4.10 19.51 -5.07
CA SER A 18 -4.21 20.41 -6.22
C SER A 18 -2.97 20.40 -7.13
N ASN A 19 -1.77 20.19 -6.57
CA ASN A 19 -0.54 20.15 -7.36
C ASN A 19 -0.34 18.81 -8.09
N PHE A 20 -0.98 17.75 -7.60
CA PHE A 20 -0.84 16.39 -8.11
C PHE A 20 -2.18 15.79 -8.53
N ARG A 21 -3.06 16.60 -9.16
CA ARG A 21 -4.41 16.17 -9.56
C ARG A 21 -4.40 14.94 -10.47
N ASN A 22 -3.44 14.88 -11.39
CA ASN A 22 -3.32 13.81 -12.39
C ASN A 22 -2.55 12.58 -11.89
N HIS A 23 -2.07 12.59 -10.65
CA HIS A 23 -1.33 11.47 -10.08
C HIS A 23 -2.29 10.47 -9.45
N LYS A 24 -2.06 9.19 -9.72
CA LYS A 24 -2.72 8.07 -9.06
C LYS A 24 -2.28 8.00 -7.60
N LYS A 25 -3.21 7.91 -6.67
CA LYS A 25 -2.96 7.94 -5.22
C LYS A 25 -3.01 6.52 -4.67
N ILE A 26 -1.85 6.00 -4.28
CA ILE A 26 -1.70 4.63 -3.79
C ILE A 26 -1.43 4.70 -2.29
N PHE A 27 -2.30 4.08 -1.50
CA PHE A 27 -2.17 4.05 -0.04
C PHE A 27 -1.62 2.70 0.43
N PHE A 28 -0.42 2.72 0.98
CA PHE A 28 0.17 1.57 1.64
C PHE A 28 -0.15 1.63 3.12
N VAL A 29 -0.84 0.60 3.61
CA VAL A 29 -1.19 0.48 5.02
C VAL A 29 -0.89 -0.93 5.49
N GLY A 30 -0.36 -1.06 6.69
CA GLY A 30 0.20 -2.33 7.16
C GLY A 30 0.57 -2.26 8.64
N ASP A 31 0.84 -3.42 9.23
CA ASP A 31 1.32 -3.48 10.60
C ASP A 31 2.66 -2.74 10.73
N PRO A 32 2.96 -2.13 11.90
CA PRO A 32 4.30 -1.64 12.17
C PRO A 32 5.32 -2.75 11.90
N LYS A 33 6.39 -2.42 11.16
CA LYS A 33 7.46 -3.34 10.73
C LYS A 33 7.10 -4.32 9.61
N CYS A 34 6.04 -4.10 8.83
CA CYS A 34 5.80 -4.85 7.60
C CYS A 34 6.61 -4.35 6.38
N CYS A 35 7.61 -3.49 6.59
CA CYS A 35 8.56 -3.05 5.57
C CYS A 35 7.98 -2.18 4.44
N ILE A 36 6.83 -1.51 4.66
CA ILE A 36 6.26 -0.54 3.70
C ILE A 36 7.28 0.53 3.32
N THR A 37 7.88 1.21 4.31
CA THR A 37 8.86 2.27 4.05
C THR A 37 10.04 1.75 3.24
N SER A 38 10.54 0.55 3.56
CA SER A 38 11.64 -0.09 2.82
C SER A 38 11.24 -0.43 1.38
N LEU A 39 10.04 -0.95 1.16
CA LEU A 39 9.49 -1.24 -0.18
C LEU A 39 9.35 0.05 -1.01
N ILE A 40 8.72 1.08 -0.45
CA ILE A 40 8.52 2.35 -1.14
C ILE A 40 9.86 3.00 -1.44
N SER A 41 10.79 2.99 -0.49
CA SER A 41 12.14 3.54 -0.68
C SER A 41 12.94 2.77 -1.73
N SER A 42 12.86 1.44 -1.74
CA SER A 42 13.49 0.59 -2.76
C SER A 42 12.99 0.93 -4.16
N PHE A 43 11.68 1.08 -4.32
CA PHE A 43 11.09 1.52 -5.58
C PHE A 43 11.49 2.95 -5.94
N TYR A 44 11.31 3.88 -5.00
CA TYR A 44 11.51 5.31 -5.18
C TYR A 44 12.95 5.61 -5.57
N LEU A 45 13.93 4.96 -4.92
CA LEU A 45 15.35 5.14 -5.20
C LEU A 45 15.87 4.28 -6.37
N SER A 46 15.03 3.43 -6.97
CA SER A 46 15.44 2.63 -8.13
C SER A 46 15.56 3.48 -9.39
N ASN A 47 16.41 3.04 -10.33
CA ASN A 47 16.52 3.65 -11.66
C ASN A 47 15.22 3.57 -12.49
N THR A 48 14.23 2.79 -12.03
CA THR A 48 12.93 2.63 -12.69
C THR A 48 11.97 3.79 -12.36
N CYS A 49 12.27 4.54 -11.31
CA CYS A 49 11.43 5.59 -10.77
C CYS A 49 12.17 6.92 -10.88
N THR A 50 11.49 7.96 -11.35
CA THR A 50 12.04 9.32 -11.30
C THR A 50 11.35 10.13 -10.21
N LEU A 51 12.17 10.79 -9.40
CA LEU A 51 11.74 11.52 -8.20
C LEU A 51 11.13 12.87 -8.56
N GLU A 52 9.95 13.17 -8.03
CA GLU A 52 9.32 14.49 -8.19
C GLU A 52 9.31 15.26 -6.86
N ALA A 53 8.84 14.64 -5.77
CA ALA A 53 8.80 15.28 -4.44
C ALA A 53 8.67 14.26 -3.30
N PHE A 54 9.19 14.63 -2.12
CA PHE A 54 9.02 13.88 -0.87
C PHE A 54 8.53 14.80 0.25
N HIS A 55 7.58 14.33 1.05
CA HIS A 55 7.08 15.05 2.23
C HIS A 55 6.84 14.11 3.41
N ASP A 56 7.33 14.48 4.60
CA ASP A 56 7.06 13.79 5.85
C ASP A 56 6.15 14.64 6.74
N PHE A 57 5.03 14.06 7.18
CA PHE A 57 4.08 14.70 8.09
C PHE A 57 3.98 13.95 9.43
N GLY A 58 4.99 13.13 9.76
CA GLY A 58 5.11 12.36 11.01
C GLY A 58 4.26 11.09 11.03
N HIS A 59 2.97 11.20 10.73
CA HIS A 59 2.03 10.07 10.71
C HIS A 59 1.99 9.32 9.38
N TRP A 60 2.56 9.93 8.34
CA TRP A 60 2.61 9.43 6.98
C TRP A 60 3.67 10.17 6.17
N GLN A 61 4.21 9.49 5.17
CA GLN A 61 5.18 10.03 4.21
C GLN A 61 4.61 9.93 2.80
N LEU A 62 4.86 10.96 1.99
CA LEU A 62 4.41 11.06 0.60
C LEU A 62 5.59 11.02 -0.36
N TYR A 63 5.44 10.23 -1.40
CA TYR A 63 6.44 10.07 -2.45
C TYR A 63 5.74 10.32 -3.80
N ALA A 64 6.01 11.46 -4.43
CA ALA A 64 5.54 11.76 -5.77
C ALA A 64 6.58 11.25 -6.78
N CYS A 65 6.12 10.41 -7.71
CA CYS A 65 6.99 9.71 -8.65
C CYS A 65 6.26 9.31 -9.93
N HIS A 66 6.99 8.82 -10.91
CA HIS A 66 6.42 8.22 -12.10
C HIS A 66 7.20 6.99 -12.58
N ILE A 67 6.51 6.11 -13.32
CA ILE A 67 7.12 5.01 -14.08
C ILE A 67 6.85 5.21 -15.56
N ILE A 68 7.79 4.73 -16.38
CA ILE A 68 7.64 4.70 -17.84
C ILE A 68 7.53 3.23 -18.25
N ARG A 69 6.40 2.86 -18.87
CA ARG A 69 6.16 1.53 -19.45
C ARG A 69 5.69 1.70 -20.88
N ASN A 70 6.38 1.09 -21.84
CA ASN A 70 6.03 1.17 -23.27
C ASN A 70 5.84 2.63 -23.75
N SER A 71 6.75 3.52 -23.34
CA SER A 71 6.68 4.97 -23.63
C SER A 71 5.49 5.71 -23.01
N VAL A 72 4.67 5.05 -22.20
CA VAL A 72 3.59 5.68 -21.43
C VAL A 72 4.10 6.03 -20.03
N LYS A 73 4.00 7.31 -19.68
CA LYS A 73 4.35 7.83 -18.36
C LYS A 73 3.13 7.77 -17.44
N SER A 74 3.24 7.01 -16.34
CA SER A 74 2.21 6.95 -15.30
C SER A 74 2.71 7.62 -14.03
N HIS A 75 1.91 8.54 -13.50
CA HIS A 75 2.24 9.36 -12.35
C HIS A 75 1.56 8.86 -11.08
N PHE A 76 2.30 8.84 -9.97
CA PHE A 76 1.84 8.32 -8.69
C PHE A 76 2.18 9.26 -7.53
N ILE A 77 1.32 9.21 -6.52
CA ILE A 77 1.66 9.59 -5.15
C ILE A 77 1.53 8.34 -4.30
N LEU A 78 2.64 7.93 -3.68
CA LEU A 78 2.67 6.82 -2.74
C LEU A 78 2.54 7.39 -1.33
N TYR A 79 1.53 6.91 -0.61
CA TYR A 79 1.28 7.24 0.78
C TYR A 79 1.80 6.09 1.65
N ASP A 80 2.90 6.32 2.36
CA ASP A 80 3.40 5.43 3.41
C ASP A 80 2.74 5.82 4.73
N VAL A 81 1.77 5.01 5.18
CA VAL A 81 0.98 5.32 6.37
C VAL A 81 1.60 4.66 7.58
N LYS A 82 2.12 5.47 8.50
CA LYS A 82 2.80 5.01 9.73
C LYS A 82 1.87 4.87 10.92
N CYS A 83 0.77 5.61 10.95
CA CYS A 83 -0.14 5.62 12.09
C CYS A 83 -1.20 4.51 11.98
N PRO A 84 -1.30 3.59 12.96
CA PRO A 84 -2.29 2.54 12.93
C PRO A 84 -3.71 3.01 13.27
N ASN A 85 -3.91 4.26 13.74
CA ASN A 85 -5.22 4.79 14.09
C ASN A 85 -5.69 5.80 13.02
N LEU A 86 -6.56 5.33 12.12
CA LEU A 86 -7.11 6.12 11.01
C LEU A 86 -7.98 7.29 11.46
N ALA A 87 -8.72 7.10 12.56
CA ALA A 87 -9.68 8.07 13.09
C ALA A 87 -9.07 9.43 13.46
N ASP A 88 -7.76 9.47 13.75
CA ASP A 88 -7.11 10.69 14.24
C ASP A 88 -6.41 11.49 13.14
N SER A 89 -6.15 10.91 11.96
CA SER A 89 -5.11 11.47 11.08
C SER A 89 -5.55 11.98 9.72
N CYS A 90 -6.67 11.56 9.12
CA CYS A 90 -7.01 12.01 7.74
C CYS A 90 -8.44 11.64 7.27
N GLU A 91 -9.48 11.85 8.08
CA GLU A 91 -10.86 11.81 7.55
C GLU A 91 -10.96 12.74 6.31
N GLY A 92 -11.12 12.16 5.12
CA GLY A 92 -11.21 12.87 3.85
C GLY A 92 -10.13 12.56 2.79
N CYS A 93 -8.91 12.17 3.17
CA CYS A 93 -7.85 11.90 2.17
C CYS A 93 -7.97 10.46 1.59
N TRP A 94 -8.59 9.52 2.32
CA TRP A 94 -8.85 8.14 1.90
C TRP A 94 -9.82 8.00 0.72
N HIS A 95 -10.84 8.87 0.64
CA HIS A 95 -11.80 8.84 -0.47
C HIS A 95 -11.15 9.19 -1.82
N LYS A 96 -9.99 9.86 -1.78
CA LYS A 96 -9.19 10.18 -2.95
C LYS A 96 -8.24 9.04 -3.34
N ALA A 97 -8.16 7.96 -2.58
CA ALA A 97 -7.36 6.80 -2.96
C ALA A 97 -7.85 6.24 -4.30
N ASP A 98 -6.90 5.91 -5.16
CA ASP A 98 -7.16 5.17 -6.39
C ASP A 98 -6.95 3.68 -6.15
N VAL A 99 -5.96 3.31 -5.32
CA VAL A 99 -5.68 1.93 -4.92
C VAL A 99 -5.28 1.88 -3.44
N PHE A 100 -5.74 0.84 -2.75
CA PHE A 100 -5.24 0.47 -1.42
C PHE A 100 -4.32 -0.74 -1.52
N VAL A 101 -3.19 -0.69 -0.81
CA VAL A 101 -2.23 -1.80 -0.69
C VAL A 101 -2.11 -2.15 0.78
N PHE A 102 -2.64 -3.32 1.13
CA PHE A 102 -2.52 -3.92 2.46
C PHE A 102 -1.27 -4.76 2.55
N CYS A 103 -0.35 -4.33 3.40
CA CYS A 103 0.95 -4.95 3.55
C CYS A 103 1.04 -5.79 4.83
N TYR A 104 1.66 -6.95 4.74
CA TYR A 104 2.04 -7.78 5.88
C TYR A 104 3.46 -8.31 5.71
N SER A 105 4.12 -8.58 6.84
CA SER A 105 5.44 -9.21 6.82
C SER A 105 5.29 -10.72 6.59
N LEU A 106 6.05 -11.23 5.62
CA LEU A 106 6.25 -12.67 5.42
C LEU A 106 7.21 -13.26 6.46
N ASP A 107 8.07 -12.43 7.05
CA ASP A 107 8.99 -12.81 8.11
C ASP A 107 8.31 -12.92 9.49
N ASP A 108 7.17 -12.23 9.71
CA ASP A 108 6.39 -12.28 10.94
C ASP A 108 4.87 -12.33 10.67
N VAL A 109 4.41 -13.51 10.29
CA VAL A 109 3.01 -13.77 9.88
C VAL A 109 2.02 -13.79 11.05
N ALA A 110 2.51 -13.84 12.29
CA ALA A 110 1.65 -13.90 13.47
C ALA A 110 0.84 -12.60 13.67
N ARG A 111 1.32 -11.46 13.15
CA ARG A 111 0.74 -10.13 13.36
C ARG A 111 -0.46 -9.82 12.47
N THR A 112 -0.50 -10.39 11.27
CA THR A 112 -1.44 -10.07 10.19
C THR A 112 -2.94 -10.26 10.51
N THR A 113 -3.32 -11.14 11.46
CA THR A 113 -4.74 -11.48 11.69
C THR A 113 -5.50 -10.42 12.49
N LYS A 114 -4.83 -9.69 13.40
CA LYS A 114 -5.46 -8.59 14.16
C LYS A 114 -5.62 -7.34 13.29
N PHE A 115 -4.71 -7.17 12.33
CA PHE A 115 -4.70 -6.07 11.37
C PHE A 115 -5.96 -6.08 10.48
N LEU A 116 -6.33 -7.24 9.92
CA LEU A 116 -7.46 -7.36 9.01
C LEU A 116 -8.79 -6.88 9.59
N THR A 117 -9.08 -7.26 10.83
CA THR A 117 -10.34 -6.90 11.48
C THR A 117 -10.40 -5.40 11.77
N LYS A 118 -9.25 -4.81 12.13
CA LYS A 118 -9.11 -3.38 12.39
C LYS A 118 -9.31 -2.54 11.12
N TRP A 119 -8.50 -2.80 10.09
CA TRP A 119 -8.50 -1.99 8.87
C TRP A 119 -9.74 -2.19 8.02
N LYS A 120 -10.39 -3.37 8.10
CA LYS A 120 -11.72 -3.55 7.52
C LYS A 120 -12.69 -2.53 8.09
N HIS A 121 -12.81 -2.44 9.42
CA HIS A 121 -13.75 -1.55 10.06
C HIS A 121 -13.44 -0.08 9.75
N GLU A 122 -12.16 0.30 9.79
CA GLU A 122 -11.75 1.69 9.60
C GLU A 122 -11.81 2.17 8.14
N LEU A 123 -11.69 1.26 7.15
CA LEU A 123 -11.69 1.60 5.72
C LEU A 123 -12.84 1.00 4.92
N GLN A 124 -13.85 0.38 5.56
CA GLN A 124 -14.90 -0.38 4.89
C GLN A 124 -15.58 0.42 3.76
N ASP A 125 -15.90 1.68 4.03
CA ASP A 125 -16.60 2.56 3.11
C ASP A 125 -15.72 3.03 1.94
N CYS A 126 -14.39 3.06 2.14
CA CYS A 126 -13.43 3.46 1.12
C CYS A 126 -12.98 2.28 0.25
N ILE A 127 -12.71 1.13 0.87
CA ILE A 127 -12.18 -0.07 0.21
C ILE A 127 -13.22 -0.74 -0.67
N SER A 128 -14.48 -0.73 -0.26
CA SER A 128 -15.55 -1.42 -1.02
C SER A 128 -15.70 -0.92 -2.47
N LYS A 129 -15.20 0.28 -2.79
CA LYS A 129 -15.32 0.92 -4.10
C LYS A 129 -13.99 1.05 -4.86
N LYS A 130 -12.89 0.57 -4.28
CA LYS A 130 -11.54 0.79 -4.82
C LYS A 130 -10.77 -0.53 -4.95
N PRO A 131 -9.90 -0.67 -5.95
CA PRO A 131 -9.02 -1.81 -6.04
C PRO A 131 -8.22 -2.00 -4.75
N LEU A 132 -8.19 -3.25 -4.28
CA LEU A 132 -7.45 -3.64 -3.09
C LEU A 132 -6.37 -4.66 -3.45
N VAL A 133 -5.14 -4.36 -3.06
CA VAL A 133 -3.97 -5.24 -3.20
C VAL A 133 -3.62 -5.81 -1.83
N TRP A 134 -3.47 -7.12 -1.75
CA TRP A 134 -2.95 -7.82 -0.58
C TRP A 134 -1.51 -8.24 -0.84
N LEU A 135 -0.59 -7.66 -0.09
CA LEU A 135 0.85 -7.73 -0.37
C LEU A 135 1.62 -8.31 0.81
N GLY A 136 2.24 -9.47 0.59
CA GLY A 136 3.25 -10.02 1.50
C GLY A 136 4.64 -9.47 1.16
N ILE A 137 5.32 -8.92 2.15
CA ILE A 137 6.65 -8.33 2.00
C ILE A 137 7.65 -9.12 2.85
N SER A 138 8.77 -9.51 2.24
CA SER A 138 9.90 -10.16 2.91
C SER A 138 11.15 -9.31 2.77
N GLU A 139 11.94 -9.21 3.83
CA GLU A 139 13.30 -8.65 3.77
C GLU A 139 14.32 -9.69 3.29
N LYS A 140 13.89 -10.96 3.18
CA LYS A 140 14.70 -12.08 2.70
C LYS A 140 14.30 -12.48 1.27
N PRO A 141 15.19 -13.17 0.53
CA PRO A 141 14.85 -13.75 -0.76
C PRO A 141 13.60 -14.63 -0.64
N VAL A 142 12.65 -14.44 -1.55
CA VAL A 142 11.41 -15.20 -1.59
C VAL A 142 11.53 -16.28 -2.64
N ASP A 143 11.38 -17.54 -2.23
CA ASP A 143 11.26 -18.67 -3.16
C ASP A 143 9.85 -18.66 -3.77
N LYS A 144 9.76 -18.24 -5.04
CA LYS A 144 8.48 -18.10 -5.76
C LYS A 144 7.72 -19.42 -5.87
N LEU A 145 8.38 -20.57 -5.80
CA LEU A 145 7.71 -21.88 -5.82
C LEU A 145 6.94 -22.17 -4.51
N LYS A 146 7.25 -21.45 -3.42
CA LYS A 146 6.58 -21.58 -2.11
C LYS A 146 5.58 -20.46 -1.82
N CYS A 147 5.54 -19.42 -2.65
CA CYS A 147 4.80 -18.18 -2.35
C CYS A 147 3.58 -17.97 -3.25
N VAL A 148 2.48 -18.58 -2.82
CA VAL A 148 1.09 -18.03 -2.78
C VAL A 148 0.49 -18.41 -1.41
N ASN A 149 1.34 -18.72 -0.44
CA ASN A 149 1.02 -19.60 0.67
C ASN A 149 1.67 -19.14 1.98
N GLY A 150 2.48 -18.07 2.03
CA GLY A 150 3.18 -17.67 3.26
C GLY A 150 2.19 -17.43 4.42
N TYR A 151 1.10 -16.69 4.14
CA TYR A 151 0.02 -16.50 5.11
C TYR A 151 -0.74 -17.80 5.45
N ALA A 152 -1.10 -18.57 4.42
CA ALA A 152 -1.87 -19.79 4.55
C ALA A 152 -1.08 -20.88 5.32
N MET A 153 0.16 -21.15 4.92
CA MET A 153 1.09 -22.09 5.55
C MET A 153 1.44 -21.72 6.98
N ALA A 154 1.81 -20.47 7.27
CA ALA A 154 2.15 -20.06 8.63
C ALA A 154 0.95 -20.21 9.60
N ARG A 155 -0.28 -20.13 9.08
CA ARG A 155 -1.52 -20.35 9.84
C ARG A 155 -2.09 -21.76 9.73
N LYS A 156 -1.40 -22.69 9.02
CA LYS A 156 -1.93 -24.03 8.67
C LYS A 156 -3.34 -23.97 8.04
N LYS A 157 -3.61 -22.91 7.27
CA LYS A 157 -4.85 -22.71 6.52
C LYS A 157 -4.65 -23.22 5.10
N SER A 158 -5.72 -23.76 4.52
CA SER A 158 -5.70 -24.21 3.13
C SER A 158 -5.58 -23.01 2.18
N PRO A 159 -5.02 -23.19 0.96
CA PRO A 159 -5.05 -22.17 -0.09
C PRO A 159 -6.45 -21.61 -0.38
N GLU A 160 -7.50 -22.40 -0.11
CA GLU A 160 -8.91 -21.98 -0.22
C GLU A 160 -9.26 -20.83 0.73
N PHE A 161 -8.51 -20.66 1.83
CA PHE A 161 -8.65 -19.50 2.71
C PHE A 161 -8.34 -18.21 1.96
N LEU A 162 -7.30 -18.18 1.12
CA LEU A 162 -6.95 -16.99 0.34
C LEU A 162 -7.97 -16.71 -0.75
N TYR A 163 -8.58 -17.75 -1.32
CA TYR A 163 -9.70 -17.58 -2.26
C TYR A 163 -10.95 -17.01 -1.58
N LYS A 164 -11.35 -17.57 -0.43
CA LYS A 164 -12.45 -17.04 0.39
C LYS A 164 -12.15 -15.62 0.84
N PHE A 165 -10.92 -15.34 1.25
CA PHE A 165 -10.46 -14.02 1.63
C PHE A 165 -10.56 -13.04 0.46
N ARG A 166 -10.06 -13.42 -0.72
CA ARG A 166 -10.16 -12.60 -1.94
C ARG A 166 -11.60 -12.19 -2.21
N ASN A 167 -12.52 -13.14 -2.12
CA ASN A 167 -13.94 -12.90 -2.39
C ASN A 167 -14.62 -12.08 -1.27
N LEU A 168 -14.32 -12.36 0.00
CA LEU A 168 -14.90 -11.65 1.14
C LEU A 168 -14.49 -10.18 1.20
N TYR A 169 -13.30 -9.85 0.71
CA TYR A 169 -12.73 -8.50 0.78
C TYR A 169 -12.59 -7.83 -0.58
N ASN A 170 -13.12 -8.45 -1.65
CA ASN A 170 -13.01 -7.98 -3.03
C ASN A 170 -11.56 -7.61 -3.43
N VAL A 171 -10.60 -8.45 -3.03
CA VAL A 171 -9.18 -8.21 -3.29
C VAL A 171 -8.90 -8.41 -4.77
N SER A 172 -8.44 -7.34 -5.42
CA SER A 172 -8.15 -7.33 -6.85
C SER A 172 -6.88 -8.12 -7.15
N LEU A 173 -5.85 -7.98 -6.32
CA LEU A 173 -4.54 -8.61 -6.48
C LEU A 173 -4.02 -9.16 -5.15
N ILE A 174 -3.53 -10.40 -5.16
CA ILE A 174 -2.78 -11.01 -4.05
C ILE A 174 -1.39 -11.33 -4.58
N THR A 175 -0.34 -10.82 -3.92
CA THR A 175 1.03 -11.09 -4.33
C THR A 175 1.99 -11.06 -3.14
N GLU A 176 3.15 -11.69 -3.30
CA GLU A 176 4.20 -11.82 -2.30
C GLU A 176 5.53 -11.47 -2.97
N LEU A 177 6.38 -10.66 -2.33
CA LEU A 177 7.67 -10.26 -2.89
C LEU A 177 8.77 -10.13 -1.84
N SER A 178 10.01 -10.12 -2.34
CA SER A 178 11.18 -9.68 -1.58
C SER A 178 11.54 -8.25 -1.96
N ILE A 179 11.81 -7.39 -0.98
CA ILE A 179 12.31 -6.03 -1.26
C ILE A 179 13.72 -6.05 -1.89
N LEU A 180 14.45 -7.16 -1.76
CA LEU A 180 15.77 -7.33 -2.36
C LEU A 180 15.71 -7.57 -3.88
N SER A 181 14.52 -7.88 -4.41
CA SER A 181 14.30 -8.14 -5.82
C SER A 181 13.72 -6.90 -6.49
N GLU A 182 14.60 -6.04 -7.05
CA GLU A 182 14.17 -4.83 -7.78
C GLU A 182 13.16 -5.14 -8.88
N ARG A 183 13.31 -6.30 -9.52
CA ARG A 183 12.35 -6.79 -10.51
C ARG A 183 10.96 -6.98 -9.91
N ASP A 184 10.84 -7.65 -8.77
CA ASP A 184 9.54 -7.94 -8.15
C ASP A 184 8.88 -6.66 -7.64
N VAL A 185 9.67 -5.75 -7.08
CA VAL A 185 9.20 -4.42 -6.70
C VAL A 185 8.67 -3.66 -7.91
N ARG A 186 9.42 -3.59 -9.01
CA ARG A 186 8.97 -2.96 -10.26
C ARG A 186 7.69 -3.61 -10.81
N ASP A 187 7.66 -4.94 -10.85
CA ASP A 187 6.53 -5.71 -11.38
C ASP A 187 5.26 -5.44 -10.53
N LEU A 188 5.38 -5.28 -9.20
CA LEU A 188 4.28 -4.84 -8.34
C LEU A 188 3.70 -3.48 -8.79
N PHE A 189 4.55 -2.47 -9.00
CA PHE A 189 4.06 -1.14 -9.39
C PHE A 189 3.44 -1.13 -10.78
N HIS A 190 3.94 -1.96 -11.72
CA HIS A 190 3.26 -2.18 -13.00
C HIS A 190 1.89 -2.82 -12.81
N MET A 191 1.77 -3.87 -12.00
CA MET A 191 0.47 -4.49 -11.71
C MET A 191 -0.51 -3.50 -11.07
N ILE A 192 -0.07 -2.67 -10.12
CA ILE A 192 -0.92 -1.63 -9.51
C ILE A 192 -1.40 -0.60 -10.55
N THR A 193 -0.55 -0.27 -11.52
CA THR A 193 -0.90 0.66 -12.61
C THR A 193 -2.06 0.11 -13.46
N ASP A 194 -2.04 -1.19 -13.72
CA ASP A 194 -3.04 -1.89 -14.54
C ASP A 194 -4.37 -2.07 -13.79
N LEU A 195 -4.40 -2.02 -12.45
CA LEU A 195 -5.63 -2.10 -11.64
C LEU A 195 -6.46 -0.81 -11.65
N SER A 196 -5.88 0.28 -12.13
CA SER A 196 -6.42 1.65 -12.00
C SER A 196 -6.71 2.29 -13.35
N THR A 197 -6.90 1.47 -14.38
CA THR A 197 -7.45 1.83 -15.71
C THR A 197 -8.90 1.40 -15.80
#